data_AF-A0A6I3GLK3-F1
#
_entry.id   AF-A0A6I3GLK3-F1
#
_cell.length_a   1.000
_cell.length_b   1.000
_cell.length_c   1.000
_cell.angle_alpha   90.00
_cell.angle_beta   90.00
_cell.angle_gamma   90.00
#
_symmetry.space_group_name_H-M   'P 1'
#
loop_
_entity.id
_entity.type
_entity.pdbx_description
1 polymer ?
#
loop_
_entity_poly.entity_id
_entity_poly.type
_entity_poly.pdbx_seq_one_letter_code
_entity_poly.pdbx_strand_id
1 'polypeptide(L)'
;MNDSNRTGQNPPGIRTAVSPADIEHFNCTGWLLTDTLDAAGVEELRSWMDEIAQWPEQGDGWMHHYELTDEGPKLCRSENLIPFHSGLRELITTGALIEVASALLGSQAVLYKEKVNYKLPGGAGYAPHQDAPA
;
A
#
# COMPACT_ATOMS: atom_id res chain seq x y z
N MET A 1 -2.71 -38.94 -15.35
CA MET A 1 -3.25 -38.13 -16.47
C MET A 1 -2.91 -36.70 -16.17
N ASN A 2 -2.11 -36.09 -17.06
CA ASN A 2 -1.60 -34.73 -16.99
C ASN A 2 -2.73 -33.70 -16.91
N ASP A 3 -2.49 -32.63 -16.16
CA ASP A 3 -2.83 -31.29 -16.64
C ASP A 3 -1.83 -30.26 -16.10
N SER A 4 -0.63 -30.32 -16.68
CA SER A 4 0.34 -29.22 -16.69
C SER A 4 -0.07 -28.25 -17.80
N ASN A 5 -0.73 -27.14 -17.46
CA ASN A 5 -0.65 -25.83 -18.12
C ASN A 5 -1.82 -24.94 -17.71
N ARG A 6 -1.60 -24.11 -16.69
CA ARG A 6 -2.18 -22.77 -16.67
C ARG A 6 -1.04 -21.77 -16.55
N THR A 7 -0.40 -21.52 -17.70
CA THR A 7 0.22 -20.22 -17.94
C THR A 7 -0.92 -19.20 -17.98
N GLY A 8 -1.25 -18.64 -16.81
CA GLY A 8 -2.12 -17.48 -16.72
C GLY A 8 -1.46 -16.34 -17.48
N GLN A 9 -2.02 -15.97 -18.62
CA GLN A 9 -1.69 -14.72 -19.29
C GLN A 9 -1.99 -13.58 -18.32
N ASN A 10 -1.02 -12.69 -18.11
CA ASN A 10 -1.23 -11.48 -17.33
C ASN A 10 -2.44 -10.71 -17.92
N PRO A 11 -3.45 -10.35 -17.11
CA PRO A 11 -4.55 -9.50 -17.56
C PRO A 11 -4.02 -8.10 -17.95
N PRO A 12 -4.78 -7.34 -18.77
CA PRO A 12 -4.36 -6.02 -19.23
C PRO A 12 -4.43 -5.01 -18.06
N GLY A 13 -3.39 -4.33 -17.63
CA GLY A 13 -1.96 -4.44 -17.88
C GLY A 13 -1.28 -3.67 -16.76
N ILE A 14 -0.70 -4.38 -15.80
CA ILE A 14 0.07 -3.77 -14.71
C ILE A 14 1.24 -3.01 -15.34
N ARG A 15 1.33 -1.70 -15.08
CA ARG A 15 2.47 -0.91 -15.55
C ARG A 15 3.65 -1.15 -14.61
N THR A 16 4.48 -2.16 -14.94
CA THR A 16 5.74 -2.44 -14.23
C THR A 16 6.88 -1.52 -14.66
N ALA A 17 6.71 -0.75 -15.74
CA ALA A 17 7.77 0.08 -16.32
C ALA A 17 7.44 1.58 -16.28
N VAL A 18 8.30 2.35 -15.61
CA VAL A 18 8.36 3.81 -15.70
C VAL A 18 9.11 4.25 -16.96
N SER A 19 8.62 5.29 -17.63
CA SER A 19 9.29 5.87 -18.79
C SER A 19 10.37 6.89 -18.37
N PRO A 20 11.32 7.26 -19.26
CA PRO A 20 12.25 8.35 -18.98
C PRO A 20 11.56 9.67 -18.61
N ALA A 21 10.39 9.96 -19.22
CA ALA A 21 9.60 11.16 -18.90
C ALA A 21 8.98 11.09 -17.51
N ASP A 22 8.59 9.90 -17.03
CA ASP A 22 8.10 9.72 -15.66
C ASP A 22 9.21 9.94 -14.63
N ILE A 23 10.41 9.44 -14.92
CA ILE A 23 11.60 9.65 -14.09
C ILE A 23 11.96 11.14 -14.06
N GLU A 24 11.96 11.81 -15.21
CA GLU A 24 12.21 13.26 -15.28
C GLU A 24 11.16 14.05 -14.49
N HIS A 25 9.88 13.71 -14.65
CA HIS A 25 8.80 14.33 -13.89
C HIS A 25 9.02 14.16 -12.38
N PHE A 26 9.26 12.93 -11.91
CA PHE A 26 9.52 12.64 -10.51
C PHE A 26 10.73 13.41 -9.98
N ASN A 27 11.83 13.48 -10.74
CA ASN A 27 13.02 14.24 -10.35
C ASN A 27 12.76 15.76 -10.25
N CYS A 28 11.85 16.30 -11.05
CA CYS A 28 11.49 17.72 -11.02
C CYS A 28 10.43 18.05 -9.96
N THR A 29 9.48 17.17 -9.69
CA THR A 29 8.29 17.46 -8.87
C THR A 29 8.26 16.73 -7.52
N GLY A 30 9.02 15.65 -7.38
CA GLY A 30 9.04 14.78 -6.21
C GLY A 30 7.88 13.78 -6.14
N TRP A 31 7.06 13.64 -7.18
CA TRP A 31 5.94 12.69 -7.21
C TRP A 31 5.69 12.12 -8.60
N LEU A 32 5.00 10.98 -8.68
CA LEU A 32 4.51 10.38 -9.91
C LEU A 32 3.16 9.71 -9.65
N LEU A 33 2.18 9.90 -10.53
CA LEU A 33 0.94 9.12 -10.53
C LEU A 33 1.05 7.98 -11.55
N THR A 34 0.78 6.76 -11.11
CA THR A 34 0.86 5.56 -11.95
C THR A 34 -0.16 4.51 -11.51
N ASP A 35 -0.59 3.67 -12.45
CA ASP A 35 -1.49 2.55 -12.21
C ASP A 35 -0.69 1.26 -12.08
N THR A 36 -0.43 0.85 -10.83
CA THR A 36 0.30 -0.40 -10.51
C THR A 36 -0.62 -1.58 -10.20
N LEU A 37 -1.90 -1.33 -9.99
CA LEU A 37 -2.92 -2.33 -9.72
C LEU A 37 -4.02 -2.26 -10.78
N ASP A 38 -4.48 -3.42 -11.23
CA ASP A 38 -5.71 -3.52 -12.01
C ASP A 38 -6.94 -3.52 -11.09
N ALA A 39 -8.14 -3.58 -11.67
CA ALA A 39 -9.38 -3.57 -10.91
C ALA A 39 -9.47 -4.75 -9.91
N ALA A 40 -8.92 -5.91 -10.25
CA ALA A 40 -8.94 -7.07 -9.37
C ALA A 40 -8.01 -6.87 -8.16
N GLY A 41 -6.80 -6.37 -8.39
CA GLY A 41 -5.85 -6.03 -7.34
C GLY A 41 -6.37 -4.91 -6.42
N VAL A 42 -7.11 -3.94 -6.96
CA VAL A 42 -7.79 -2.93 -6.13
C VAL A 42 -8.86 -3.55 -5.24
N GLU A 43 -9.72 -4.43 -5.77
CA GLU A 43 -10.75 -5.08 -4.95
C GLU A 43 -10.16 -6.01 -3.89
N GLU A 44 -9.09 -6.73 -4.22
CA GLU A 44 -8.36 -7.56 -3.26
C GLU A 44 -7.75 -6.71 -2.14
N LEU A 45 -7.07 -5.61 -2.48
CA LEU A 45 -6.52 -4.68 -1.50
C LEU A 45 -7.62 -4.10 -0.60
N ARG A 46 -8.79 -3.75 -1.16
CA ARG A 46 -9.94 -3.28 -0.36
C ARG A 46 -10.40 -4.33 0.64
N SER A 47 -10.53 -5.59 0.21
CA SER A 47 -10.88 -6.70 1.11
C SER A 47 -9.86 -6.86 2.24
N TRP A 48 -8.57 -6.73 1.96
CA TRP A 48 -7.52 -6.77 2.99
C TRP A 48 -7.62 -5.60 3.97
N MET A 49 -7.95 -4.40 3.50
CA MET A 49 -8.14 -3.24 4.39
C MET A 49 -9.34 -3.45 5.33
N ASP A 50 -10.44 -4.01 4.82
CA ASP A 50 -11.62 -4.33 5.63
C ASP A 50 -11.32 -5.42 6.67
N GLU A 51 -10.50 -6.42 6.32
CA GLU A 51 -10.01 -7.45 7.24
C GLU A 51 -9.13 -6.86 8.34
N ILE A 52 -8.11 -6.07 7.97
CA ILE A 52 -7.16 -5.46 8.91
C ILE A 52 -7.87 -4.51 9.88
N ALA A 53 -8.90 -3.79 9.42
CA ALA A 53 -9.69 -2.91 10.29
C ALA A 53 -10.50 -3.66 11.36
N GLN A 54 -10.73 -4.97 11.17
CA GLN A 54 -11.46 -5.83 12.10
C GLN A 54 -10.55 -6.67 13.00
N TRP A 55 -9.23 -6.57 12.84
CA TRP A 55 -8.29 -7.22 13.75
C TRP A 55 -8.53 -6.75 15.20
N PRO A 56 -8.31 -7.61 16.20
CA PRO A 56 -8.57 -7.25 17.59
C PRO A 56 -7.60 -6.14 18.05
N GLU A 57 -8.09 -5.27 18.93
CA GLU A 57 -7.32 -4.14 19.48
C GLU A 57 -6.04 -4.56 20.22
N GLN A 58 -6.08 -5.75 20.82
CA GLN A 58 -4.97 -6.36 21.53
C GLN A 58 -4.59 -7.64 20.81
N GLY A 59 -3.36 -7.72 20.31
CA GLY A 59 -2.86 -8.84 19.54
C GLY A 59 -1.33 -8.87 19.52
N ASP A 60 -0.77 -9.75 18.69
CA ASP A 60 0.65 -10.11 18.70
C ASP A 60 1.55 -9.08 17.99
N GLY A 61 1.31 -7.77 18.17
CA GLY A 61 2.29 -6.73 17.83
C GLY A 61 1.88 -5.74 16.74
N TRP A 62 0.77 -5.93 16.02
CA TRP A 62 0.18 -4.84 15.23
C TRP A 62 -0.40 -3.77 16.17
N MET A 63 -0.57 -2.56 15.65
CA MET A 63 -1.04 -1.41 16.43
C MET A 63 -2.22 -0.73 15.74
N HIS A 64 -3.34 -0.63 16.45
CA HIS A 64 -4.47 0.23 16.08
C HIS A 64 -4.41 1.54 16.86
N HIS A 65 -4.55 2.65 16.14
CA HIS A 65 -4.66 3.98 16.72
C HIS A 65 -6.04 4.54 16.45
N TYR A 66 -6.57 5.22 17.45
CA TYR A 66 -7.88 5.82 17.41
C TYR A 66 -7.77 7.32 17.58
N GLU A 67 -8.60 8.05 16.85
CA GLU A 67 -8.81 9.48 17.05
C GLU A 67 -10.18 9.72 17.68
N LEU A 68 -10.28 10.75 18.51
CA LEU A 68 -11.54 11.14 19.11
C LEU A 68 -12.37 11.91 18.09
N THR A 69 -13.62 11.51 17.90
CA THR A 69 -14.63 12.20 17.11
C THR A 69 -15.83 12.57 17.98
N ASP A 70 -16.78 13.34 17.44
CA ASP A 70 -18.03 13.68 18.14
C ASP A 70 -18.86 12.43 18.50
N GLU A 71 -18.69 11.32 17.77
CA GLU A 71 -19.35 10.04 18.05
C GLU A 71 -18.49 9.09 18.92
N GLY A 72 -17.39 9.58 19.48
CA GLY A 72 -16.41 8.80 20.24
C GLY A 72 -15.19 8.37 19.42
N PRO A 73 -14.31 7.53 19.99
CA PRO A 73 -13.11 7.07 19.31
C PRO A 73 -13.41 6.30 18.01
N LYS A 74 -12.68 6.61 16.94
CA LYS A 74 -12.76 5.90 15.65
C LYS A 74 -11.37 5.47 15.21
N LEU A 75 -11.25 4.31 14.59
CA LEU A 75 -9.99 3.80 14.05
C LEU A 75 -9.47 4.79 13.00
N CYS A 76 -8.24 5.27 13.16
CA CYS A 76 -7.63 6.23 12.25
C CYS A 76 -6.35 5.71 11.61
N ARG A 77 -5.67 4.74 12.24
CA ARG A 77 -4.45 4.15 11.68
C ARG A 77 -4.20 2.73 12.17
N SER A 78 -3.65 1.91 11.28
CA SER A 78 -3.04 0.61 11.63
C SER A 78 -1.57 0.55 11.19
N GLU A 79 -0.69 -0.02 12.01
CA GLU A 79 0.75 -0.15 11.75
C GLU A 79 1.26 -1.55 12.15
N ASN A 80 2.47 -1.91 11.67
CA ASN A 80 3.12 -3.21 11.88
C ASN A 80 2.24 -4.40 11.44
N LEU A 81 1.86 -4.39 10.17
CA LEU A 81 0.92 -5.31 9.53
C LEU A 81 1.63 -6.46 8.83
N ILE A 82 2.84 -6.21 8.33
CA ILE A 82 3.57 -7.14 7.45
C ILE A 82 3.95 -8.47 8.10
N PRO A 83 4.20 -8.58 9.41
CA PRO A 83 4.37 -9.89 10.04
C PRO A 83 3.10 -10.75 10.05
N PHE A 84 1.91 -10.15 9.87
CA PHE A 84 0.61 -10.79 10.09
C PHE A 84 -0.23 -10.92 8.81
N HIS A 85 0.13 -10.22 7.73
CA HIS A 85 -0.62 -10.27 6.47
C HIS A 85 0.28 -10.56 5.27
N SER A 86 0.31 -11.83 4.83
CA SER A 86 1.18 -12.29 3.74
C SER A 86 0.86 -11.65 2.39
N GLY A 87 -0.42 -11.46 2.06
CA GLY A 87 -0.83 -10.81 0.80
C GLY A 87 -0.31 -9.37 0.69
N LEU A 88 -0.59 -8.52 1.69
CA LEU A 88 -0.04 -7.18 1.80
C LEU A 88 1.50 -7.16 1.78
N ARG A 89 2.16 -8.11 2.45
CA ARG A 89 3.61 -8.25 2.41
C ARG A 89 4.10 -8.46 0.98
N GLU A 90 3.54 -9.43 0.28
CA GLU A 90 3.91 -9.73 -1.10
C GLU A 90 3.68 -8.51 -1.99
N LEU A 91 2.51 -7.87 -1.88
CA LEU A 91 2.15 -6.68 -2.65
C LEU A 91 3.18 -5.54 -2.53
N ILE A 92 3.67 -5.22 -1.33
CA ILE A 92 4.54 -4.03 -1.13
C ILE A 92 6.03 -4.35 -1.14
N THR A 93 6.42 -5.63 -1.14
CA THR A 93 7.83 -6.05 -1.14
C THR A 93 8.25 -6.71 -2.45
N THR A 94 7.31 -6.96 -3.37
CA THR A 94 7.58 -7.63 -4.64
C THR A 94 6.83 -6.97 -5.80
N GLY A 95 7.23 -7.29 -7.03
CA GLY A 95 6.53 -6.89 -8.25
C GLY A 95 6.48 -5.38 -8.50
N ALA A 96 5.37 -4.92 -9.08
CA ALA A 96 5.28 -3.60 -9.70
C ALA A 96 5.55 -2.43 -8.75
N LEU A 97 5.07 -2.49 -7.50
CA LEU A 97 5.23 -1.38 -6.56
C LEU A 97 6.71 -1.14 -6.23
N ILE A 98 7.44 -2.20 -5.87
CA ILE A 98 8.86 -2.08 -5.51
C ILE A 98 9.74 -1.83 -6.73
N GLU A 99 9.38 -2.37 -7.90
CA GLU A 99 10.07 -2.13 -9.17
C GLU A 99 9.96 -0.66 -9.61
N VAL A 100 8.74 -0.10 -9.58
CA VAL A 100 8.51 1.33 -9.88
C VAL A 100 9.26 2.21 -8.89
N ALA A 101 9.14 1.95 -7.59
CA ALA A 101 9.86 2.72 -6.57
C ALA A 101 11.38 2.67 -6.78
N SER A 102 11.93 1.48 -7.08
CA SER A 102 13.36 1.31 -7.32
C SER A 102 13.83 2.09 -8.55
N ALA A 103 13.04 2.08 -9.62
CA ALA A 103 13.35 2.81 -10.84
C ALA A 103 13.34 4.33 -10.62
N LEU A 104 12.38 4.86 -9.84
CA LEU A 104 12.31 6.28 -9.49
C LEU A 104 13.45 6.71 -8.55
N LEU A 105 13.83 5.85 -7.60
CA LEU A 105 14.93 6.10 -6.67
C LEU A 105 16.33 5.85 -7.28
N GLY A 106 16.41 5.29 -8.48
CA GLY A 106 17.67 4.91 -9.13
C GLY A 106 18.48 3.84 -8.38
N SER A 107 17.85 3.14 -7.43
CA SER A 107 18.47 2.14 -6.56
C SER A 107 17.42 1.18 -6.03
N GLN A 108 17.85 0.03 -5.49
CA GLN A 108 16.91 -0.94 -4.93
C GLN A 108 16.13 -0.34 -3.76
N ALA A 109 14.81 -0.19 -3.95
CA ALA A 109 13.90 0.18 -2.87
C ALA A 109 13.75 -1.00 -1.90
N VAL A 110 13.58 -0.68 -0.62
CA VAL A 110 13.28 -1.65 0.44
C VAL A 110 12.15 -1.11 1.30
N LEU A 111 11.32 -2.00 1.83
CA LEU A 111 10.26 -1.62 2.76
C LEU A 111 10.91 -1.09 4.05
N TYR A 112 10.64 0.18 4.37
CA TYR A 112 11.05 0.78 5.63
C TYR A 112 9.95 0.66 6.71
N LYS A 113 8.74 1.13 6.38
CA LYS A 113 7.55 1.09 7.23
C LYS A 113 6.30 1.03 6.37
N GLU A 114 5.23 0.48 6.93
CA GLU A 114 3.89 0.42 6.39
C GLU A 114 2.88 1.02 7.37
N LYS A 115 1.80 1.61 6.83
CA LYS A 115 0.65 2.04 7.61
C LYS A 115 -0.61 2.01 6.73
N VAL A 116 -1.75 1.77 7.35
CA VAL A 116 -3.06 2.08 6.76
C VAL A 116 -3.61 3.30 7.48
N ASN A 117 -4.02 4.32 6.74
CA ASN A 117 -4.69 5.49 7.32
C ASN A 117 -6.17 5.46 6.93
N TYR A 118 -7.05 5.43 7.92
CA TYR A 118 -8.49 5.47 7.71
C TYR A 118 -9.00 6.91 7.80
N LYS A 119 -9.99 7.24 6.98
CA LYS A 119 -10.68 8.54 6.99
C LYS A 119 -12.17 8.32 7.17
N LEU A 120 -12.53 7.84 8.36
CA LEU A 120 -13.92 7.59 8.73
C LEU A 120 -14.67 8.94 8.93
N PRO A 121 -16.00 8.96 8.74
CA PRO A 121 -16.81 10.15 9.00
C PRO A 121 -16.55 10.74 10.39
N GLY A 122 -16.37 12.06 10.45
CA GLY A 122 -16.04 12.78 11.70
C GLY A 122 -14.56 12.70 12.13
N GLY A 123 -13.74 11.89 11.46
CA GLY A 123 -12.30 11.81 11.69
C GLY A 123 -11.52 13.03 11.18
N ALA A 124 -10.31 13.23 11.69
CA ALA A 124 -9.46 14.34 11.27
C ALA A 124 -8.79 14.04 9.93
N GLY A 125 -8.61 15.10 9.13
CA GLY A 125 -7.77 15.06 7.94
C GLY A 125 -6.28 15.10 8.28
N TYR A 126 -5.45 15.27 7.24
CA TYR A 126 -4.04 15.64 7.42
C TYR A 126 -3.84 17.06 6.90
N ALA A 127 -3.21 17.91 7.71
CA ALA A 127 -2.69 19.19 7.23
C ALA A 127 -1.51 18.92 6.26
N PRO A 128 -1.23 19.83 5.31
CA PRO A 128 -0.02 19.75 4.50
C PRO A 128 1.23 19.61 5.37
N HIS A 129 2.06 18.60 5.11
CA HIS A 129 3.27 18.30 5.85
C HIS A 129 4.31 17.63 4.95
N GLN A 130 5.56 17.59 5.42
CA GLN A 130 6.58 16.67 4.91
C GLN A 130 6.69 15.51 5.89
N ASP A 131 6.96 14.31 5.37
CA ASP A 131 7.25 13.16 6.24
C ASP A 131 8.47 13.49 7.10
N ALA A 132 8.31 13.29 8.41
CA ALA A 132 9.40 13.48 9.34
C ALA A 132 10.49 12.42 9.07
N PRO A 133 11.78 12.80 9.14
CA PRO A 133 12.84 11.82 9.27
C PRO A 133 12.57 10.97 10.51
N ALA A 134 12.77 9.66 10.39
CA ALA A 134 12.60 8.74 11.50
C ALA A 134 13.81 8.69 12.43
#